data_AF-A0A180EPH5-F1
#
_entry.id   AF-A0A180EPH5-F1
#
_cell.length_a   1.000
_cell.length_b   1.000
_cell.length_c   1.000
_cell.angle_alpha   90.00
_cell.angle_beta   90.00
_cell.angle_gamma   90.00
#
_symmetry.space_group_name_H-M   'P 1'
#
loop_
_entity.id
_entity.type
_entity.pdbx_description
1 polymer ?
#
loop_
_entity_poly.entity_id
_entity_poly.type
_entity_poly.pdbx_seq_one_letter_code
_entity_poly.pdbx_strand_id
1 'polypeptide(L)'
;MRAVILLLLALCSAPAAAQDFQYSILTLPEKLKENANSVVRDLTYDYVVYSDRESTVTVTETITILNSKHASLSDVSARYDKGTSRVTKLEAEIFGPLGEKLGKLKKSAINDFRAVDGFDGNGRVMYASMEYAKYPYTIVKTYEKKMEGIGMVMGAPSVAPLQYDQSLQQATIRVTVPASVGLNVQGNNIPEPTISGSDPMVYEWKLADIPAVSHEVLAPVFSQQMPFLITTFKKFNADGYEGSFSDWNQLGQFMQQLYVDRDVLTPELKALVHQVTDDKETNFAKIDALYRLMQERTRYISVQLGIGGWQPFPVSYVEENRYGDCKALSNYMAAMLNEIGIESYHVLVEAGDEVRMPKSEEFANPYFNHMILYVPAEDMYLECTSSNNPTGYLGSFTEGRTVLHVTPEGGRLAEIPRTSPAENGQLQTLAVTVLEDGGAELDFHNHYFGTTHDRYRNLQDELPDQREQIKALHRTGTIPDVHGSTYELSVVPDAPEAKLHYHTKLNKYARSMGKRMFIPVNKYSAYGVPERLEKRRTEVRSEESRFYVDTVRITLPNNMEIESLGPERIDLDHAAGEYRSTIAVKGNQLEWVRTLKLVPFNIPATEYDSYREFFLDAAKADGRQVVVKERRTK
;
A
#
# COMPACT_ATOMS: atom_id res chain seq x y z
N MET A 1 -55.94 -63.97 29.82
CA MET A 1 -57.05 -63.32 29.11
C MET A 1 -56.52 -62.04 28.46
N ARG A 2 -56.57 -61.98 27.12
CA ARG A 2 -56.72 -60.81 26.21
C ARG A 2 -56.18 -59.46 26.71
N ALA A 3 -55.02 -58.98 26.24
CA ALA A 3 -54.81 -58.30 24.95
C ALA A 3 -55.71 -57.06 24.75
N VAL A 4 -55.14 -55.85 24.88
CA VAL A 4 -55.50 -54.69 24.06
C VAL A 4 -54.22 -53.91 23.74
N ILE A 5 -54.04 -53.72 22.43
CA ILE A 5 -52.98 -53.07 21.69
C ILE A 5 -53.04 -51.55 21.92
N LEU A 6 -51.90 -50.93 22.22
CA LEU A 6 -51.70 -49.48 22.06
C LEU A 6 -50.23 -49.23 21.69
N LEU A 7 -49.92 -49.53 20.44
CA LEU A 7 -48.73 -49.07 19.74
C LEU A 7 -49.17 -47.85 18.92
N LEU A 8 -49.06 -46.65 19.48
CA LEU A 8 -49.38 -45.40 18.79
C LEU A 8 -48.35 -44.33 19.21
N LEU A 9 -47.38 -44.15 18.30
CA LEU A 9 -46.71 -42.88 17.99
C LEU A 9 -46.29 -42.01 19.19
N ALA A 10 -45.22 -42.43 19.87
CA ALA A 10 -44.30 -41.47 20.48
C ALA A 10 -43.40 -40.91 19.37
N LEU A 11 -43.97 -40.04 18.52
CA LEU A 11 -43.19 -39.09 17.73
C LEU A 11 -42.44 -38.22 18.74
N CYS A 12 -41.15 -38.47 18.91
CA CYS A 12 -40.24 -37.51 19.51
C CYS A 12 -40.34 -36.22 18.68
N SER A 13 -41.16 -35.28 19.14
CA SER A 13 -41.08 -33.89 18.75
C SER A 13 -39.78 -33.33 19.34
N ALA A 14 -38.65 -33.68 18.71
CA ALA A 14 -37.46 -32.86 18.81
C ALA A 14 -37.85 -31.46 18.30
N PRO A 15 -37.44 -30.37 18.97
CA PRO A 15 -37.63 -29.05 18.41
C PRO A 15 -36.88 -29.03 17.08
N ALA A 16 -37.62 -29.06 15.97
CA ALA A 16 -37.06 -28.79 14.67
C ALA A 16 -36.58 -27.34 14.74
N ALA A 17 -35.28 -27.14 14.98
CA ALA A 17 -34.66 -25.86 14.71
C ALA A 17 -35.04 -25.52 13.27
N ALA A 18 -35.73 -24.40 13.08
CA ALA A 18 -36.17 -23.97 11.75
C ALA A 18 -34.92 -23.92 10.86
N GLN A 19 -34.85 -24.85 9.90
CA GLN A 19 -33.79 -24.89 8.90
C GLN A 19 -34.15 -23.90 7.82
N ASP A 20 -33.31 -22.89 7.64
CA ASP A 20 -33.47 -21.97 6.52
C ASP A 20 -32.64 -22.50 5.36
N PHE A 21 -33.30 -23.31 4.52
CA PHE A 21 -32.64 -24.05 3.45
C PHE A 21 -31.92 -23.14 2.45
N GLN A 22 -32.29 -21.86 2.36
CA GLN A 22 -31.62 -20.89 1.49
C GLN A 22 -30.16 -20.60 1.90
N TYR A 23 -29.78 -20.90 3.15
CA TYR A 23 -28.41 -20.74 3.65
C TYR A 23 -27.62 -22.04 3.70
N SER A 24 -28.26 -23.17 3.36
CA SER A 24 -27.62 -24.48 3.26
C SER A 24 -26.57 -24.50 2.16
N ILE A 25 -25.41 -25.10 2.44
CA ILE A 25 -24.34 -25.24 1.44
C ILE A 25 -24.77 -26.09 0.25
N LEU A 26 -25.77 -26.96 0.42
CA LEU A 26 -26.31 -27.82 -0.65
C LEU A 26 -26.93 -27.03 -1.79
N THR A 27 -27.24 -25.75 -1.57
CA THR A 27 -27.78 -24.85 -2.60
C THR A 27 -26.70 -24.07 -3.34
N LEU A 28 -25.42 -24.18 -2.94
CA LEU A 28 -24.31 -23.57 -3.68
C LEU A 28 -24.01 -24.35 -4.97
N PRO A 29 -23.92 -23.68 -6.13
CA PRO A 29 -23.37 -24.29 -7.33
C PRO A 29 -21.93 -24.80 -7.13
N GLU A 30 -21.63 -26.03 -7.55
CA GLU A 30 -20.29 -26.63 -7.42
C GLU A 30 -19.19 -25.75 -8.04
N LYS A 31 -19.45 -25.17 -9.21
CA LYS A 31 -18.51 -24.27 -9.91
C LYS A 31 -18.07 -23.06 -9.08
N LEU A 32 -18.89 -22.59 -8.14
CA LEU A 32 -18.57 -21.44 -7.30
C LEU A 32 -17.73 -21.81 -6.08
N LYS A 33 -17.56 -23.11 -5.80
CA LYS A 33 -16.67 -23.59 -4.72
C LYS A 33 -15.25 -23.85 -5.22
N GLU A 34 -15.05 -23.95 -6.53
CA GLU A 34 -13.74 -24.20 -7.13
C GLU A 34 -12.81 -23.00 -6.89
N ASN A 35 -11.61 -23.26 -6.36
CA ASN A 35 -10.60 -22.25 -6.00
C ASN A 35 -11.08 -21.13 -5.06
N ALA A 36 -12.24 -21.32 -4.41
CA ALA A 36 -12.83 -20.34 -3.51
C ALA A 36 -12.59 -20.72 -2.05
N ASN A 37 -12.26 -19.73 -1.23
CA ASN A 37 -12.23 -19.84 0.23
C ASN A 37 -13.55 -19.36 0.86
N SER A 38 -14.36 -18.61 0.11
CA SER A 38 -15.73 -18.24 0.45
C SER A 38 -16.56 -17.94 -0.80
N VAL A 39 -17.89 -17.92 -0.65
CA VAL A 39 -18.84 -17.56 -1.71
C VAL A 39 -19.76 -16.46 -1.18
N VAL A 40 -19.78 -15.31 -1.85
CA VAL A 40 -20.84 -14.30 -1.66
C VAL A 40 -22.10 -14.85 -2.32
N ARG A 41 -23.03 -15.33 -1.50
CA ARG A 41 -24.31 -15.88 -1.95
C ARG A 41 -25.24 -14.78 -2.46
N ASP A 42 -25.29 -13.68 -1.72
CA ASP A 42 -26.05 -12.48 -2.04
C ASP A 42 -25.33 -11.26 -1.48
N LEU A 43 -25.25 -10.21 -2.29
CA LEU A 43 -24.90 -8.87 -1.84
C LEU A 43 -26.01 -7.92 -2.29
N THR A 44 -26.60 -7.21 -1.34
CA THR A 44 -27.48 -6.07 -1.63
C THR A 44 -26.84 -4.81 -1.09
N TYR A 45 -26.56 -3.86 -1.97
CA TYR A 45 -25.99 -2.55 -1.66
C TYR A 45 -26.96 -1.46 -2.09
N ASP A 46 -27.54 -0.74 -1.15
CA ASP A 46 -28.50 0.34 -1.40
C ASP A 46 -27.95 1.67 -0.88
N TYR A 47 -27.62 2.60 -1.78
CA TYR A 47 -27.25 3.97 -1.45
C TYR A 47 -28.33 4.93 -1.91
N VAL A 48 -28.84 5.75 -1.00
CA VAL A 48 -29.93 6.69 -1.27
C VAL A 48 -29.51 8.08 -0.81
N VAL A 49 -29.52 9.03 -1.74
CA VAL A 49 -29.38 10.46 -1.47
C VAL A 49 -30.77 11.07 -1.43
N TYR A 50 -31.17 11.61 -0.29
CA TYR A 50 -32.46 12.29 -0.14
C TYR A 50 -32.35 13.77 -0.47
N SER A 51 -31.21 14.38 -0.10
CA SER A 51 -30.91 15.79 -0.35
C SER A 51 -29.40 16.03 -0.31
N ASP A 52 -29.00 17.28 -0.50
CA ASP A 52 -27.64 17.78 -0.24
C ASP A 52 -27.18 17.62 1.21
N ARG A 53 -28.09 17.29 2.15
CA ARG A 53 -27.85 17.19 3.59
C ARG A 53 -28.08 15.81 4.19
N GLU A 54 -28.65 14.87 3.44
CA GLU A 54 -28.97 13.56 3.99
C GLU A 54 -28.82 12.44 2.96
N SER A 55 -28.09 11.40 3.35
CA SER A 55 -27.97 10.15 2.61
C SER A 55 -27.91 8.94 3.55
N THR A 56 -28.29 7.78 3.02
CA THR A 56 -28.21 6.49 3.71
C THR A 56 -27.54 5.44 2.85
N VAL A 57 -26.77 4.57 3.48
CA VAL A 57 -26.29 3.33 2.86
C VAL A 57 -26.73 2.14 3.69
N THR A 58 -27.30 1.14 3.03
CA THR A 58 -27.66 -0.15 3.61
C THR A 58 -26.95 -1.23 2.83
N VAL A 59 -26.21 -2.08 3.53
CA VAL A 59 -25.52 -3.22 2.91
C VAL A 59 -25.92 -4.49 3.63
N THR A 60 -26.34 -5.49 2.86
CA THR A 60 -26.58 -6.85 3.35
C THR A 60 -25.74 -7.82 2.55
N GLU A 61 -24.97 -8.64 3.23
CA GLU A 61 -24.11 -9.66 2.66
C GLU A 61 -24.46 -11.02 3.25
N THR A 62 -24.68 -12.00 2.37
CA THR A 62 -24.77 -13.41 2.74
C THR A 62 -23.54 -14.11 2.20
N ILE A 63 -22.69 -14.64 3.06
CA ILE A 63 -21.40 -15.24 2.68
C ILE A 63 -21.31 -16.65 3.25
N THR A 64 -21.07 -17.66 2.43
CA THR A 64 -20.61 -18.97 2.91
C THR A 64 -19.10 -18.99 2.99
N ILE A 65 -18.55 -19.19 4.18
CA ILE A 65 -17.11 -19.32 4.42
C ILE A 65 -16.77 -20.81 4.36
N LEU A 66 -15.89 -21.19 3.44
CA LEU A 66 -15.58 -22.59 3.12
C LEU A 66 -14.42 -23.14 3.96
N ASN A 67 -13.48 -22.28 4.35
CA ASN A 67 -12.31 -22.67 5.14
C ASN A 67 -11.72 -21.48 5.92
N SER A 68 -10.67 -21.75 6.70
CA SER A 68 -10.05 -20.77 7.59
C SER A 68 -9.34 -19.61 6.89
N LYS A 69 -9.01 -19.70 5.60
CA LYS A 69 -8.31 -18.63 4.88
C LYS A 69 -9.14 -17.34 4.79
N HIS A 70 -10.47 -17.46 4.80
CA HIS A 70 -11.42 -16.33 4.81
C HIS A 70 -12.20 -16.21 6.13
N ALA A 71 -11.64 -16.68 7.24
CA ALA A 71 -12.28 -16.63 8.57
C ALA A 71 -12.68 -15.21 9.01
N SER A 72 -11.85 -14.21 8.66
CA SER A 72 -12.09 -12.79 8.98
C SER A 72 -13.35 -12.22 8.32
N LEU A 73 -13.90 -12.86 7.30
CA LEU A 73 -15.18 -12.43 6.72
C LEU A 73 -16.38 -12.60 7.68
N SER A 74 -16.19 -13.35 8.77
CA SER A 74 -17.14 -13.44 9.88
C SER A 74 -17.15 -12.20 10.77
N ASP A 75 -16.16 -11.31 10.61
CA ASP A 75 -16.17 -10.03 11.30
C ASP A 75 -17.20 -9.09 10.66
N VAL A 76 -17.91 -8.39 11.53
CA VAL A 76 -18.98 -7.46 11.19
C VAL A 76 -18.51 -6.08 11.60
N SER A 77 -18.32 -5.20 10.63
CA SER A 77 -17.85 -3.86 10.92
C SER A 77 -18.56 -2.80 10.08
N ALA A 78 -18.66 -1.60 10.64
CA ALA A 78 -19.14 -0.42 9.95
C ALA A 78 -18.33 0.80 10.42
N ARG A 79 -17.60 1.42 9.49
CA ARG A 79 -16.87 2.67 9.73
C ARG A 79 -17.83 3.87 9.63
N TYR A 80 -17.68 4.83 10.52
CA TYR A 80 -18.46 6.07 10.54
C TYR A 80 -17.67 7.20 11.19
N ASP A 81 -17.98 8.43 10.81
CA ASP A 81 -17.37 9.64 11.36
C ASP A 81 -18.32 10.30 12.35
N LYS A 82 -17.86 10.40 13.60
CA LYS A 82 -18.61 11.04 14.67
C LYS A 82 -18.84 12.52 14.32
N GLY A 83 -20.10 12.90 14.21
CA GLY A 83 -20.53 14.27 13.88
C GLY A 83 -21.10 14.40 12.48
N THR A 84 -20.66 13.59 11.50
CA THR A 84 -21.14 13.66 10.11
C THR A 84 -21.79 12.36 9.64
N SER A 85 -21.70 11.27 10.40
CA SER A 85 -22.44 10.04 10.13
C SER A 85 -22.67 9.19 11.38
N ARG A 86 -23.54 8.20 11.27
CA ARG A 86 -23.82 7.24 12.34
C ARG A 86 -24.25 5.89 11.79
N VAL A 87 -23.82 4.82 12.45
CA VAL A 87 -24.34 3.47 12.20
C VAL A 87 -25.68 3.33 12.92
N THR A 88 -26.75 3.12 12.17
CA THR A 88 -28.12 2.94 12.68
C THR A 88 -28.48 1.46 12.84
N LYS A 89 -27.82 0.58 12.10
CA LYS A 89 -28.01 -0.87 12.16
C LYS A 89 -26.67 -1.59 12.03
N LEU A 90 -26.46 -2.61 12.86
CA LEU A 90 -25.37 -3.58 12.74
C LEU A 90 -25.86 -4.93 13.28
N GLU A 91 -26.09 -5.88 12.38
CA GLU A 91 -26.66 -7.18 12.69
C GLU A 91 -25.90 -8.28 11.96
N ALA A 92 -25.81 -9.46 12.57
CA ALA A 92 -25.35 -10.66 11.88
C ALA A 92 -25.95 -11.92 12.47
N GLU A 93 -26.07 -12.95 11.63
CA GLU A 93 -26.55 -14.29 11.99
C GLU A 93 -25.67 -15.35 11.32
N ILE A 94 -25.39 -16.43 12.04
CA ILE A 94 -24.63 -17.58 11.51
C ILE A 94 -25.56 -18.77 11.35
N PHE A 95 -25.39 -19.47 10.24
CA PHE A 95 -26.09 -20.69 9.88
C PHE A 95 -25.06 -21.79 9.60
N GLY A 96 -25.36 -23.00 10.07
CA GLY A 96 -24.54 -24.16 9.82
C GLY A 96 -24.71 -24.70 8.40
N PRO A 97 -24.01 -25.80 8.05
CA PRO A 97 -23.99 -26.34 6.70
C PRO A 97 -25.37 -26.67 6.13
N LEU A 98 -26.35 -27.02 6.96
CA LEU A 98 -27.70 -27.40 6.54
C LEU A 98 -28.73 -26.28 6.70
N GLY A 99 -28.29 -25.06 7.00
CA GLY A 99 -29.17 -23.89 7.19
C GLY A 99 -29.75 -23.78 8.60
N GLU A 100 -29.28 -24.57 9.56
CA GLU A 100 -29.66 -24.43 10.96
C GLU A 100 -29.02 -23.18 11.57
N LYS A 101 -29.80 -22.37 12.28
CA LYS A 101 -29.29 -21.15 12.93
C LYS A 101 -28.39 -21.51 14.12
N LEU A 102 -27.13 -21.06 14.06
CA LEU A 102 -26.11 -21.31 15.07
C LEU A 102 -25.95 -20.15 16.06
N GLY A 103 -26.19 -18.92 15.59
CA GLY A 103 -26.00 -17.74 16.43
C GLY A 103 -26.51 -16.45 15.80
N LYS A 104 -26.63 -15.42 16.63
CA LYS A 104 -26.95 -14.06 16.24
C LYS A 104 -26.07 -13.09 17.02
N LEU A 105 -25.63 -12.03 16.36
CA LEU A 105 -24.89 -10.93 16.97
C LEU A 105 -25.72 -10.28 18.06
N LYS A 106 -25.17 -10.28 19.28
CA LYS A 106 -25.75 -9.57 20.42
C LYS A 106 -25.24 -8.13 20.41
N LYS A 107 -26.12 -7.16 20.67
CA LYS A 107 -25.73 -5.74 20.78
C LYS A 107 -24.58 -5.51 21.79
N SER A 108 -24.55 -6.28 22.88
CA SER A 108 -23.50 -6.20 23.89
C SER A 108 -22.12 -6.68 23.44
N ALA A 109 -22.02 -7.35 22.29
CA ALA A 109 -20.75 -7.81 21.71
C ALA A 109 -20.18 -6.81 20.69
N ILE A 110 -20.94 -5.75 20.35
CA ILE A 110 -20.49 -4.69 19.44
C ILE A 110 -19.63 -3.72 20.24
N ASN A 111 -18.38 -3.60 19.79
CA ASN A 111 -17.44 -2.64 20.32
C ASN A 111 -17.36 -1.44 19.38
N ASP A 112 -17.07 -0.26 19.93
CA ASP A 112 -16.95 0.97 19.17
C ASP A 112 -15.59 1.62 19.43
N PHE A 113 -14.69 1.45 18.47
CA PHE A 113 -13.30 1.87 18.53
C PHE A 113 -13.09 3.17 17.75
N ARG A 114 -12.08 3.96 18.13
CA ARG A 114 -11.53 4.96 17.21
C ARG A 114 -10.78 4.25 16.09
N ALA A 115 -10.92 4.71 14.86
CA ALA A 115 -10.09 4.20 13.76
C ALA A 115 -8.63 4.61 14.04
N VAL A 116 -7.69 3.66 13.95
CA VAL A 116 -6.26 3.89 14.29
C VAL A 116 -5.41 4.11 13.02
N ASP A 117 -6.00 4.00 11.83
CA ASP A 117 -5.32 4.29 10.57
C ASP A 117 -5.17 5.82 10.40
N GLY A 118 -4.16 6.43 11.03
CA GLY A 118 -3.76 7.81 10.80
C GLY A 118 -4.64 8.88 11.47
N PHE A 119 -4.70 8.83 12.81
CA PHE A 119 -5.05 9.92 13.75
C PHE A 119 -6.16 10.93 13.37
N ASP A 120 -7.27 10.50 12.77
CA ASP A 120 -8.49 11.30 12.90
C ASP A 120 -8.97 11.30 14.38
N GLY A 121 -9.63 12.37 14.83
CA GLY A 121 -10.26 12.43 16.15
C GLY A 121 -11.67 11.83 16.22
N ASN A 122 -12.30 11.54 15.08
CA ASN A 122 -13.75 11.37 14.93
C ASN A 122 -14.22 10.12 14.17
N GLY A 123 -13.45 9.57 13.25
CA GLY A 123 -13.65 8.28 12.63
C GLY A 123 -13.60 7.15 13.64
N ARG A 124 -14.62 6.31 13.53
CA ARG A 124 -14.95 5.25 14.45
C ARG A 124 -15.34 4.02 13.68
N VAL A 125 -15.11 2.87 14.31
CA VAL A 125 -15.46 1.58 13.76
C VAL A 125 -16.29 0.85 14.79
N MET A 126 -17.55 0.61 14.45
CA MET A 126 -18.32 -0.41 15.16
C MET A 126 -17.86 -1.77 14.65
N TYR A 127 -17.49 -2.66 15.56
CA TYR A 127 -16.91 -3.95 15.24
C TYR A 127 -17.44 -5.04 16.18
N ALA A 128 -17.76 -6.19 15.61
CA ALA A 128 -17.98 -7.42 16.35
C ALA A 128 -17.45 -8.60 15.53
N SER A 129 -16.84 -9.58 16.22
CA SER A 129 -16.49 -10.85 15.60
C SER A 129 -17.56 -11.89 15.87
N MET A 130 -17.91 -12.65 14.84
CA MET A 130 -18.83 -13.78 14.91
C MET A 130 -18.06 -15.11 14.79
N GLU A 131 -16.77 -15.15 15.15
CA GLU A 131 -15.86 -16.29 15.01
C GLU A 131 -16.54 -17.66 15.20
N TYR A 132 -16.45 -18.50 14.17
CA TYR A 132 -16.94 -19.87 14.19
C TYR A 132 -15.89 -20.82 13.61
N ALA A 133 -15.39 -21.73 14.44
CA ALA A 133 -14.22 -22.55 14.11
C ALA A 133 -14.52 -23.77 13.22
N LYS A 134 -15.80 -24.05 12.93
CA LYS A 134 -16.20 -25.22 12.12
C LYS A 134 -16.67 -24.77 10.74
N TYR A 135 -15.96 -25.19 9.71
CA TYR A 135 -16.28 -24.89 8.32
C TYR A 135 -16.92 -26.09 7.64
N PRO A 136 -17.77 -25.87 6.62
CA PRO A 136 -18.25 -24.57 6.15
C PRO A 136 -19.41 -24.04 6.99
N TYR A 137 -19.66 -22.72 6.92
CA TYR A 137 -20.86 -22.09 7.49
C TYR A 137 -21.25 -20.85 6.70
N THR A 138 -22.48 -20.38 6.87
CA THR A 138 -22.98 -19.17 6.21
C THR A 138 -23.19 -18.06 7.25
N ILE A 139 -22.69 -16.87 6.98
CA ILE A 139 -22.97 -15.65 7.74
C ILE A 139 -23.84 -14.72 6.90
N VAL A 140 -24.89 -14.17 7.52
CA VAL A 140 -25.67 -13.06 6.98
C VAL A 140 -25.34 -11.84 7.83
N LYS A 141 -24.88 -10.75 7.24
CA LYS A 141 -24.55 -9.51 7.94
C LYS A 141 -25.21 -8.33 7.27
N THR A 142 -25.72 -7.40 8.07
CA THR A 142 -26.35 -6.17 7.60
C THR A 142 -25.81 -5.00 8.40
N TYR A 143 -25.44 -3.93 7.72
CA TYR A 143 -25.25 -2.63 8.35
C TYR A 143 -26.02 -1.53 7.62
N GLU A 144 -26.42 -0.52 8.38
CA GLU A 144 -27.02 0.70 7.86
C GLU A 144 -26.28 1.90 8.46
N LYS A 145 -25.95 2.86 7.61
CA LYS A 145 -25.31 4.12 8.00
C LYS A 145 -26.11 5.29 7.44
N LYS A 146 -26.45 6.24 8.31
CA LYS A 146 -26.98 7.55 7.94
C LYS A 146 -25.87 8.57 7.96
N MET A 147 -25.81 9.43 6.96
CA MET A 147 -24.79 10.46 6.80
C MET A 147 -25.44 11.85 6.65
N GLU A 148 -24.79 12.84 7.23
CA GLU A 148 -25.02 14.24 6.91
C GLU A 148 -24.36 14.55 5.58
N GLY A 149 -25.07 15.28 4.73
CA GLY A 149 -24.64 15.56 3.37
C GLY A 149 -24.88 14.41 2.39
N ILE A 150 -24.29 14.57 1.21
CA ILE A 150 -24.09 13.48 0.24
C ILE A 150 -22.91 12.60 0.70
N GLY A 151 -23.01 12.10 1.93
CA GLY A 151 -21.95 11.44 2.70
C GLY A 151 -21.05 10.51 1.88
N MET A 152 -19.75 10.64 2.13
CA MET A 152 -18.57 10.25 1.33
C MET A 152 -18.10 11.35 0.37
N VAL A 153 -17.36 12.32 0.91
CA VAL A 153 -16.65 13.32 0.10
C VAL A 153 -15.55 12.69 -0.78
N MET A 154 -15.27 11.38 -0.65
CA MET A 154 -14.38 10.61 -1.56
C MET A 154 -15.12 9.89 -2.70
N GLY A 155 -16.20 10.46 -3.22
CA GLY A 155 -16.95 9.90 -4.34
C GLY A 155 -18.15 9.10 -3.86
N ALA A 156 -19.15 9.02 -4.75
CA ALA A 156 -20.32 8.18 -4.57
C ALA A 156 -19.88 6.69 -4.46
N PRO A 157 -20.77 5.73 -4.16
CA PRO A 157 -20.35 4.40 -3.73
C PRO A 157 -19.34 3.74 -4.69
N SER A 158 -18.17 3.43 -4.13
CA SER A 158 -17.21 2.50 -4.72
C SER A 158 -17.47 1.11 -4.16
N VAL A 159 -17.76 0.15 -5.04
CA VAL A 159 -18.21 -1.20 -4.63
C VAL A 159 -17.42 -2.26 -5.37
N ALA A 160 -16.73 -3.10 -4.59
CA ALA A 160 -16.23 -4.40 -5.02
C ALA A 160 -17.18 -5.48 -4.47
N PRO A 161 -17.95 -6.20 -5.31
CA PRO A 161 -18.92 -7.17 -4.81
C PRO A 161 -18.30 -8.49 -4.31
N LEU A 162 -16.99 -8.67 -4.49
CA LEU A 162 -16.21 -9.83 -4.05
C LEU A 162 -14.72 -9.46 -3.94
N GLN A 163 -13.94 -10.24 -3.20
CA GLN A 163 -12.47 -10.14 -3.12
C GLN A 163 -11.77 -11.31 -3.86
N TYR A 164 -10.42 -11.32 -3.87
CA TYR A 164 -9.67 -12.48 -4.39
C TYR A 164 -10.01 -13.77 -3.63
N ASP A 165 -9.86 -14.91 -4.30
CA ASP A 165 -10.18 -16.25 -3.79
C ASP A 165 -11.62 -16.38 -3.24
N GLN A 166 -12.52 -15.52 -3.69
CA GLN A 166 -13.94 -15.53 -3.36
C GLN A 166 -14.74 -15.52 -4.66
N SER A 167 -15.82 -16.29 -4.70
CA SER A 167 -16.77 -16.29 -5.82
C SER A 167 -18.06 -15.54 -5.45
N LEU A 168 -18.86 -15.19 -6.46
CA LEU A 168 -20.13 -14.48 -6.31
C LEU A 168 -21.25 -15.25 -7.00
N GLN A 169 -22.31 -15.56 -6.26
CA GLN A 169 -23.53 -16.13 -6.81
C GLN A 169 -24.43 -15.03 -7.38
N GLN A 170 -24.73 -13.99 -6.60
CA GLN A 170 -25.46 -12.82 -7.09
C GLN A 170 -25.17 -11.55 -6.26
N ALA A 171 -25.25 -10.39 -6.92
CA ALA A 171 -25.22 -9.08 -6.27
C ALA A 171 -26.20 -8.12 -6.95
N THR A 172 -26.82 -7.26 -6.16
CA THR A 172 -27.59 -6.09 -6.60
C THR A 172 -27.02 -4.84 -5.95
N ILE A 173 -26.58 -3.88 -6.78
CA ILE A 173 -26.13 -2.57 -6.33
C ILE A 173 -27.13 -1.55 -6.85
N ARG A 174 -27.62 -0.67 -5.96
CA ARG A 174 -28.60 0.35 -6.29
C ARG A 174 -28.17 1.69 -5.73
N VAL A 175 -28.18 2.71 -6.59
CA VAL A 175 -27.87 4.09 -6.23
C VAL A 175 -29.04 4.96 -6.63
N THR A 176 -29.67 5.61 -5.66
CA THR A 176 -30.82 6.49 -5.85
C THR A 176 -30.41 7.93 -5.54
N VAL A 177 -30.51 8.83 -6.51
CA VAL A 177 -30.11 10.23 -6.37
C VAL A 177 -31.17 11.19 -6.93
N PRO A 178 -31.30 12.41 -6.39
CA PRO A 178 -32.11 13.45 -7.02
C PRO A 178 -31.62 13.72 -8.45
N ALA A 179 -32.55 14.02 -9.36
CA ALA A 179 -32.22 14.28 -10.76
C ALA A 179 -31.24 15.47 -10.92
N SER A 180 -31.28 16.43 -9.99
CA SER A 180 -30.39 17.60 -9.95
C SER A 180 -28.92 17.26 -9.59
N VAL A 181 -28.69 16.15 -8.91
CA VAL A 181 -27.36 15.68 -8.48
C VAL A 181 -26.73 14.84 -9.59
N GLY A 182 -27.46 13.82 -10.09
CA GLY A 182 -27.00 12.91 -11.14
C GLY A 182 -25.74 12.09 -10.77
N LEU A 183 -25.39 11.11 -11.59
CA LEU A 183 -24.18 10.29 -11.40
C LEU A 183 -23.32 10.24 -12.66
N ASN A 184 -22.01 10.23 -12.46
CA ASN A 184 -21.04 9.66 -13.38
C ASN A 184 -20.70 8.24 -12.90
N VAL A 185 -20.47 7.34 -13.85
CA VAL A 185 -20.28 5.91 -13.59
C VAL A 185 -19.04 5.43 -14.33
N GLN A 186 -18.18 4.68 -13.64
CA GLN A 186 -17.11 3.90 -14.25
C GLN A 186 -17.13 2.50 -13.64
N GLY A 187 -17.20 1.47 -14.49
CA GLY A 187 -17.23 0.08 -14.08
C GLY A 187 -16.13 -0.73 -14.77
N ASN A 188 -15.56 -1.68 -14.05
CA ASN A 188 -14.68 -2.71 -14.60
C ASN A 188 -15.30 -4.08 -14.34
N ASN A 189 -15.47 -4.91 -15.38
CA ASN A 189 -16.12 -6.22 -15.26
C ASN A 189 -17.51 -6.18 -14.57
N ILE A 190 -18.25 -5.08 -14.78
CA ILE A 190 -19.61 -4.85 -14.28
C ILE A 190 -20.46 -4.37 -15.47
N PRO A 191 -21.73 -4.82 -15.61
CA PRO A 191 -22.59 -4.36 -16.70
C PRO A 191 -22.97 -2.88 -16.57
N GLU A 192 -23.55 -2.30 -17.62
CA GLU A 192 -24.17 -0.97 -17.54
C GLU A 192 -25.40 -0.99 -16.60
N PRO A 193 -25.69 0.12 -15.88
CA PRO A 193 -26.85 0.19 -15.02
C PRO A 193 -28.16 0.19 -15.81
N THR A 194 -29.19 -0.45 -15.24
CA THR A 194 -30.57 -0.12 -15.60
C THR A 194 -30.96 1.17 -14.89
N ILE A 195 -31.35 2.19 -15.66
CA ILE A 195 -31.77 3.50 -15.12
C ILE A 195 -33.29 3.58 -15.14
N SER A 196 -33.88 3.98 -14.01
CA SER A 196 -35.33 4.17 -13.87
C SER A 196 -35.66 5.37 -12.97
N GLY A 197 -36.93 5.77 -12.93
CA GLY A 197 -37.35 6.98 -12.24
C GLY A 197 -37.12 8.25 -13.05
N SER A 198 -37.68 9.36 -12.58
CA SER A 198 -37.47 10.69 -13.18
C SER A 198 -36.95 11.67 -12.14
N ASP A 199 -37.50 11.63 -10.92
CA ASP A 199 -36.92 12.21 -9.72
C ASP A 199 -37.50 11.50 -8.47
N PRO A 200 -36.68 10.80 -7.66
CA PRO A 200 -35.26 10.56 -7.86
C PRO A 200 -34.99 9.61 -9.05
N MET A 201 -33.76 9.66 -9.57
CA MET A 201 -33.22 8.68 -10.51
C MET A 201 -32.66 7.47 -9.75
N VAL A 202 -32.89 6.26 -10.27
CA VAL A 202 -32.41 4.99 -9.70
C VAL A 202 -31.51 4.31 -10.73
N TYR A 203 -30.27 4.02 -10.33
CA TYR A 203 -29.29 3.27 -11.10
C TYR A 203 -29.13 1.89 -10.45
N GLU A 204 -29.39 0.82 -11.19
CA GLU A 204 -29.32 -0.56 -10.68
C GLU A 204 -28.37 -1.43 -11.51
N TRP A 205 -27.44 -2.09 -10.82
CA TRP A 205 -26.53 -3.10 -11.37
C TRP A 205 -26.86 -4.48 -10.79
N LYS A 206 -26.84 -5.50 -11.64
CA LYS A 206 -27.02 -6.90 -11.25
C LYS A 206 -25.86 -7.74 -11.76
N LEU A 207 -25.25 -8.50 -10.87
CA LEU A 207 -24.18 -9.43 -11.18
C LEU A 207 -24.60 -10.84 -10.75
N ALA A 208 -24.13 -11.86 -11.44
CA ALA A 208 -24.37 -13.25 -11.08
C ALA A 208 -23.25 -14.17 -11.54
N ASP A 209 -23.08 -15.30 -10.86
CA ASP A 209 -22.28 -16.44 -11.29
C ASP A 209 -20.79 -16.13 -11.61
N ILE A 210 -20.12 -15.31 -10.80
CA ILE A 210 -18.71 -14.96 -10.99
C ILE A 210 -17.82 -15.96 -10.22
N PRO A 211 -16.91 -16.70 -10.90
CA PRO A 211 -16.01 -17.65 -10.25
C PRO A 211 -14.92 -16.95 -9.43
N ALA A 212 -14.28 -17.69 -8.53
CA ALA A 212 -13.17 -17.17 -7.74
C ALA A 212 -11.91 -16.95 -8.60
N VAL A 213 -11.20 -15.85 -8.32
CA VAL A 213 -9.94 -15.48 -8.96
C VAL A 213 -8.88 -15.32 -7.88
N SER A 214 -7.77 -16.04 -7.98
CA SER A 214 -6.65 -15.88 -7.03
C SER A 214 -5.83 -14.63 -7.31
N HIS A 215 -5.22 -14.08 -6.28
CA HIS A 215 -4.27 -12.98 -6.44
C HIS A 215 -2.98 -13.47 -7.12
N GLU A 216 -2.45 -12.66 -8.03
CA GLU A 216 -1.20 -12.90 -8.74
C GLU A 216 -0.22 -11.76 -8.44
N VAL A 217 0.96 -12.04 -7.90
CA VAL A 217 1.96 -11.00 -7.57
C VAL A 217 2.39 -10.28 -8.86
N LEU A 218 2.59 -8.94 -8.80
CA LEU A 218 2.88 -8.10 -9.97
C LEU A 218 1.79 -8.12 -11.07
N ALA A 219 0.56 -8.49 -10.71
CA ALA A 219 -0.58 -8.33 -11.61
C ALA A 219 -1.03 -6.86 -11.66
N PRO A 220 -1.94 -6.50 -12.57
CA PRO A 220 -2.59 -5.21 -12.54
C PRO A 220 -3.27 -4.90 -11.21
N VAL A 221 -3.69 -3.65 -11.00
CA VAL A 221 -4.33 -3.28 -9.74
C VAL A 221 -5.73 -3.93 -9.66
N PHE A 222 -6.22 -4.18 -8.43
CA PHE A 222 -7.48 -4.90 -8.20
C PHE A 222 -8.66 -4.34 -9.03
N SER A 223 -8.81 -3.02 -9.07
CA SER A 223 -9.88 -2.31 -9.78
C SER A 223 -9.88 -2.52 -11.29
N GLN A 224 -8.76 -2.95 -11.88
CA GLN A 224 -8.64 -3.27 -13.31
C GLN A 224 -8.89 -4.76 -13.61
N GLN A 225 -8.86 -5.63 -12.59
CA GLN A 225 -8.99 -7.08 -12.78
C GLN A 225 -10.34 -7.62 -12.33
N MET A 226 -10.85 -7.10 -11.22
CA MET A 226 -12.02 -7.63 -10.55
C MET A 226 -13.25 -6.76 -10.86
N PRO A 227 -14.48 -7.32 -10.73
CA PRO A 227 -15.69 -6.53 -10.72
C PRO A 227 -15.56 -5.36 -9.75
N PHE A 228 -15.61 -4.15 -10.28
CA PHE A 228 -15.44 -2.93 -9.50
C PHE A 228 -16.30 -1.82 -10.08
N LEU A 229 -17.08 -1.16 -9.22
CA LEU A 229 -17.92 -0.03 -9.58
C LEU A 229 -17.41 1.21 -8.86
N ILE A 230 -17.22 2.30 -9.60
CA ILE A 230 -17.01 3.63 -9.05
C ILE A 230 -18.13 4.54 -9.55
N THR A 231 -18.68 5.33 -8.65
CA THR A 231 -19.62 6.39 -9.01
C THR A 231 -19.16 7.72 -8.44
N THR A 232 -19.43 8.81 -9.14
CA THR A 232 -19.23 10.18 -8.63
C THR A 232 -20.46 11.03 -8.94
N PHE A 233 -20.62 12.15 -8.24
CA PHE A 233 -21.75 13.05 -8.45
C PHE A 233 -21.46 14.07 -9.55
N LYS A 234 -22.43 14.28 -10.45
CA LYS A 234 -22.31 15.37 -11.45
C LYS A 234 -22.36 16.73 -10.78
N LYS A 235 -23.14 16.88 -9.71
CA LYS A 235 -23.16 18.08 -8.87
C LYS A 235 -23.27 17.69 -7.42
N PHE A 236 -22.59 18.40 -6.54
CA PHE A 236 -22.69 18.20 -5.11
C PHE A 236 -22.55 19.52 -4.36
N ASN A 237 -23.01 19.52 -3.11
CA ASN A 237 -22.69 20.56 -2.14
C ASN A 237 -21.98 19.91 -0.95
N ALA A 238 -20.83 20.45 -0.56
CA ALA A 238 -20.06 20.01 0.58
C ALA A 238 -19.86 21.21 1.52
N ASP A 239 -20.57 21.21 2.65
CA ASP A 239 -20.49 22.26 3.67
C ASP A 239 -20.67 23.69 3.11
N GLY A 240 -21.61 23.86 2.18
CA GLY A 240 -21.90 25.14 1.54
C GLY A 240 -21.12 25.41 0.25
N TYR A 241 -20.08 24.63 -0.06
CA TYR A 241 -19.32 24.75 -1.31
C TYR A 241 -19.93 23.89 -2.40
N GLU A 242 -20.24 24.51 -3.55
CA GLU A 242 -20.74 23.79 -4.72
C GLU A 242 -19.57 23.22 -5.54
N GLY A 243 -19.73 21.98 -6.01
CA GLY A 243 -18.72 21.29 -6.80
C GLY A 243 -19.29 20.30 -7.80
N SER A 244 -18.42 19.78 -8.67
CA SER A 244 -18.76 18.80 -9.70
C SER A 244 -17.59 17.84 -9.95
N PHE A 245 -17.91 16.56 -10.17
CA PHE A 245 -16.96 15.56 -10.67
C PHE A 245 -17.19 15.26 -12.15
N SER A 246 -17.72 16.20 -12.94
CA SER A 246 -17.94 16.00 -14.38
C SER A 246 -16.63 15.88 -15.16
N ASP A 247 -15.59 16.58 -14.73
CA ASP A 247 -14.25 16.54 -15.30
C ASP A 247 -13.21 17.00 -14.25
N TRP A 248 -11.93 16.83 -14.57
CA TRP A 248 -10.82 17.21 -13.70
C TRP A 248 -10.74 18.72 -13.48
N ASN A 249 -11.15 19.53 -14.46
CA ASN A 249 -11.11 20.99 -14.38
C ASN A 249 -12.03 21.49 -13.26
N GLN A 250 -13.28 21.02 -13.24
CA GLN A 250 -14.29 21.35 -12.23
C GLN A 250 -13.90 20.83 -10.84
N LEU A 251 -13.25 19.67 -10.75
CA LEU A 251 -12.70 19.20 -9.47
C LEU A 251 -11.64 20.16 -8.93
N GLY A 252 -10.69 20.60 -9.76
CA GLY A 252 -9.69 21.57 -9.30
C GLY A 252 -10.28 22.95 -8.95
N GLN A 253 -11.32 23.41 -9.67
CA GLN A 253 -12.05 24.63 -9.30
C GLN A 253 -12.73 24.50 -7.94
N PHE A 254 -13.32 23.33 -7.64
CA PHE A 254 -13.85 23.05 -6.31
C PHE A 254 -12.74 23.10 -5.24
N MET A 255 -11.58 22.48 -5.50
CA MET A 255 -10.44 22.54 -4.58
C MET A 255 -9.98 23.97 -4.29
N GLN A 256 -9.84 24.81 -5.32
CA GLN A 256 -9.42 26.21 -5.14
C GLN A 256 -10.35 26.99 -4.21
N GLN A 257 -11.67 26.79 -4.30
CA GLN A 257 -12.63 27.47 -3.43
C GLN A 257 -12.35 27.18 -1.95
N LEU A 258 -11.81 26.00 -1.63
CA LEU A 258 -11.49 25.61 -0.26
C LEU A 258 -10.24 26.30 0.27
N TYR A 259 -9.37 26.85 -0.59
CA TYR A 259 -8.09 27.44 -0.22
C TYR A 259 -8.15 28.96 -0.01
N VAL A 260 -9.24 29.60 -0.44
CA VAL A 260 -9.45 31.05 -0.30
C VAL A 260 -9.31 31.50 1.16
N ASP A 261 -8.52 32.56 1.37
CA ASP A 261 -8.20 33.17 2.67
C ASP A 261 -7.50 32.24 3.68
N ARG A 262 -6.90 31.13 3.21
CA ARG A 262 -6.18 30.17 4.08
C ARG A 262 -4.67 30.32 4.01
N ASP A 263 -4.13 31.11 3.09
CA ASP A 263 -2.72 31.31 2.81
C ASP A 263 -2.15 32.62 3.41
N VAL A 264 -2.94 33.34 4.21
CA VAL A 264 -2.51 34.62 4.80
C VAL A 264 -1.44 34.42 5.88
N LEU A 265 -0.22 34.91 5.62
CA LEU A 265 0.88 34.90 6.59
C LEU A 265 0.72 35.99 7.65
N THR A 266 1.15 35.70 8.88
CA THR A 266 1.27 36.72 9.93
C THR A 266 2.46 37.66 9.63
N PRO A 267 2.47 38.91 10.15
CA PRO A 267 3.60 39.82 9.98
C PRO A 267 4.94 39.22 10.41
N GLU A 268 4.95 38.44 11.48
CA GLU A 268 6.15 37.78 12.01
C GLU A 268 6.66 36.70 11.06
N LEU A 269 5.75 35.91 10.48
CA LEU A 269 6.13 34.87 9.52
C LEU A 269 6.64 35.47 8.21
N LYS A 270 6.01 36.56 7.72
CA LYS A 270 6.52 37.31 6.55
C LYS A 270 7.96 37.79 6.77
N ALA A 271 8.23 38.40 7.92
CA ALA A 271 9.58 38.86 8.26
C ALA A 271 10.59 37.70 8.29
N LEU A 272 10.19 36.54 8.81
CA LEU A 272 11.05 35.35 8.86
C LEU A 272 11.29 34.75 7.47
N VAL A 273 10.27 34.69 6.62
CA VAL A 273 10.38 34.26 5.22
C VAL A 273 11.43 35.10 4.49
N HIS A 274 11.34 36.44 4.58
CA HIS A 274 12.33 37.34 3.99
C HIS A 274 13.72 37.17 4.62
N GLN A 275 13.80 37.03 5.95
CA GLN A 275 15.07 36.84 6.66
C GLN A 275 15.86 35.62 6.15
N VAL A 276 15.19 34.52 5.80
CA VAL A 276 15.89 33.29 5.34
C VAL A 276 16.12 33.24 3.82
N THR A 277 15.49 34.14 3.04
CA THR A 277 15.49 34.08 1.56
C THR A 277 16.09 35.28 0.84
N ASP A 278 16.12 36.48 1.44
CA ASP A 278 16.52 37.72 0.76
C ASP A 278 18.00 37.71 0.31
N ASP A 279 18.86 36.97 1.02
CA ASP A 279 20.29 36.80 0.70
C ASP A 279 20.58 35.64 -0.26
N LYS A 280 19.55 34.89 -0.69
CA LYS A 280 19.70 33.74 -1.60
C LYS A 280 19.53 34.16 -3.06
N GLU A 281 20.45 33.72 -3.90
CA GLU A 281 20.49 34.12 -5.32
C GLU A 281 19.54 33.30 -6.21
N THR A 282 19.37 32.00 -5.93
CA THR A 282 18.62 31.08 -6.79
C THR A 282 17.25 30.72 -6.21
N ASN A 283 16.30 30.37 -7.09
CA ASN A 283 14.99 29.88 -6.67
C ASN A 283 15.13 28.62 -5.82
N PHE A 284 15.91 27.63 -6.27
CA PHE A 284 16.24 26.44 -5.48
C PHE A 284 16.71 26.78 -4.06
N ALA A 285 17.67 27.69 -3.88
CA ALA A 285 18.19 28.03 -2.56
C ALA A 285 17.14 28.70 -1.65
N LYS A 286 16.22 29.48 -2.23
CA LYS A 286 15.07 30.05 -1.49
C LYS A 286 14.07 28.96 -1.10
N ILE A 287 13.74 28.06 -2.02
CA ILE A 287 12.80 26.96 -1.80
C ILE A 287 13.34 26.02 -0.71
N ASP A 288 14.61 25.62 -0.80
CA ASP A 288 15.26 24.78 0.20
C ASP A 288 15.23 25.43 1.59
N ALA A 289 15.61 26.71 1.68
CA ALA A 289 15.56 27.45 2.95
C ALA A 289 14.17 27.48 3.58
N LEU A 290 13.11 27.70 2.77
CA LEU A 290 11.73 27.69 3.24
C LEU A 290 11.23 26.28 3.58
N TYR A 291 11.65 25.27 2.83
CA TYR A 291 11.30 23.89 3.11
C TYR A 291 11.91 23.42 4.44
N ARG A 292 13.19 23.73 4.70
CA ARG A 292 13.83 23.50 6.00
C ARG A 292 13.14 24.26 7.12
N LEU A 293 12.80 25.53 6.90
CA LEU A 293 12.07 26.34 7.86
C LEU A 293 10.72 25.71 8.24
N MET A 294 9.96 25.19 7.26
CA MET A 294 8.71 24.48 7.53
C MET A 294 8.94 23.19 8.33
N GLN A 295 9.93 22.38 7.94
CA GLN A 295 10.27 21.11 8.63
C GLN A 295 10.62 21.33 10.11
N GLU A 296 11.38 22.38 10.42
CA GLU A 296 11.76 22.70 11.80
C GLU A 296 10.60 23.23 12.66
N ARG A 297 9.62 23.89 12.03
CA ARG A 297 8.57 24.64 12.73
C ARG A 297 7.26 23.89 12.87
N THR A 298 7.04 22.87 12.06
CA THR A 298 5.75 22.18 11.97
C THR A 298 5.91 20.69 12.22
N ARG A 299 4.81 20.04 12.60
CA ARG A 299 4.74 18.59 12.77
C ARG A 299 3.52 18.07 12.01
N TYR A 300 3.68 16.93 11.36
CA TYR A 300 2.56 16.28 10.71
C TYR A 300 1.61 15.66 11.75
N ILE A 301 0.34 16.05 11.69
CA ILE A 301 -0.76 15.40 12.40
C ILE A 301 -1.91 15.28 11.41
N SER A 302 -2.25 14.04 11.06
CA SER A 302 -3.40 13.72 10.22
C SER A 302 -4.69 14.19 10.90
N VAL A 303 -5.50 15.04 10.24
CA VAL A 303 -6.79 15.52 10.78
C VAL A 303 -7.81 15.63 9.65
N GLN A 304 -8.86 14.81 9.68
CA GLN A 304 -9.92 14.80 8.65
C GLN A 304 -11.29 14.96 9.29
N LEU A 305 -11.71 16.21 9.52
CA LEU A 305 -13.01 16.51 10.12
C LEU A 305 -13.92 17.27 9.15
N GLY A 306 -14.98 16.60 8.67
CA GLY A 306 -15.95 17.21 7.74
C GLY A 306 -15.27 17.79 6.50
N ILE A 307 -15.53 19.06 6.19
CA ILE A 307 -14.88 19.76 5.08
C ILE A 307 -13.35 19.86 5.25
N GLY A 308 -12.83 19.77 6.48
CA GLY A 308 -11.40 19.71 6.77
C GLY A 308 -10.70 18.47 6.21
N GLY A 309 -11.44 17.46 5.74
CA GLY A 309 -10.86 16.40 4.90
C GLY A 309 -10.28 16.94 3.58
N TRP A 310 -10.77 18.09 3.11
CA TRP A 310 -10.49 18.71 1.81
C TRP A 310 -9.88 20.11 1.93
N GLN A 311 -10.30 20.86 2.93
CA GLN A 311 -9.87 22.23 3.20
C GLN A 311 -8.66 22.26 4.14
N PRO A 312 -7.57 22.98 3.81
CA PRO A 312 -6.43 23.14 4.70
C PRO A 312 -6.78 24.03 5.90
N PHE A 313 -6.08 23.82 7.02
CA PHE A 313 -6.07 24.82 8.09
C PHE A 313 -5.44 26.13 7.59
N PRO A 314 -5.91 27.29 8.08
CA PRO A 314 -5.25 28.57 7.81
C PRO A 314 -3.78 28.56 8.24
N VAL A 315 -2.92 29.25 7.49
CA VAL A 315 -1.49 29.43 7.84
C VAL A 315 -1.32 29.96 9.26
N SER A 316 -2.15 30.91 9.70
CA SER A 316 -2.12 31.45 11.06
C SER A 316 -2.36 30.37 12.14
N TYR A 317 -3.22 29.39 11.86
CA TYR A 317 -3.49 28.29 12.77
C TYR A 317 -2.28 27.35 12.88
N VAL A 318 -1.67 27.01 11.74
CA VAL A 318 -0.46 26.17 11.69
C VAL A 318 0.71 26.88 12.39
N GLU A 319 0.87 28.19 12.18
CA GLU A 319 1.90 29.00 12.84
C GLU A 319 1.68 29.07 14.36
N GLU A 320 0.44 29.23 14.82
CA GLU A 320 0.13 29.25 16.26
C GLU A 320 0.36 27.87 16.92
N ASN A 321 -0.11 26.80 16.28
CA ASN A 321 -0.18 25.47 16.87
C ASN A 321 1.01 24.56 16.55
N ARG A 322 1.85 24.92 15.57
CA ARG A 322 3.05 24.19 15.15
C ARG A 322 2.77 22.77 14.61
N TYR A 323 1.57 22.53 14.07
CA TYR A 323 1.23 21.28 13.41
C TYR A 323 0.19 21.47 12.29
N GLY A 324 0.12 20.49 11.40
CA GLY A 324 -0.87 20.42 10.33
C GLY A 324 -0.91 19.05 9.66
N ASP A 325 -1.97 18.79 8.90
CA ASP A 325 -2.07 17.63 8.02
C ASP A 325 -1.46 17.93 6.64
N CYS A 326 -1.60 17.00 5.67
CA CYS A 326 -0.94 17.12 4.36
C CYS A 326 -1.35 18.38 3.60
N LYS A 327 -2.61 18.79 3.75
CA LYS A 327 -3.14 19.98 3.10
C LYS A 327 -2.66 21.24 3.80
N ALA A 328 -2.71 21.24 5.13
CA ALA A 328 -2.27 22.37 5.93
C ALA A 328 -0.78 22.68 5.73
N LEU A 329 0.09 21.66 5.72
CA LEU A 329 1.53 21.86 5.54
C LEU A 329 1.89 22.21 4.08
N SER A 330 1.22 21.63 3.09
CA SER A 330 1.39 22.03 1.69
C SER A 330 0.94 23.49 1.46
N ASN A 331 -0.18 23.89 2.07
CA ASN A 331 -0.67 25.27 2.01
C ASN A 331 0.26 26.25 2.75
N TYR A 332 0.84 25.83 3.88
CA TYR A 332 1.83 26.61 4.61
C TYR A 332 3.08 26.88 3.77
N MET A 333 3.62 25.86 3.09
CA MET A 333 4.72 26.03 2.16
C MET A 333 4.34 26.92 0.97
N ALA A 334 3.18 26.70 0.36
CA ALA A 334 2.68 27.49 -0.77
C ALA A 334 2.58 28.99 -0.42
N ALA A 335 2.06 29.32 0.77
CA ALA A 335 1.97 30.69 1.25
C ALA A 335 3.34 31.36 1.39
N MET A 336 4.33 30.66 1.96
CA MET A 336 5.69 31.19 2.08
C MET A 336 6.35 31.42 0.73
N LEU A 337 6.14 30.51 -0.24
CA LEU A 337 6.64 30.68 -1.61
C LEU A 337 5.97 31.86 -2.31
N ASN A 338 4.65 32.01 -2.16
CA ASN A 338 3.89 33.09 -2.74
C ASN A 338 4.34 34.47 -2.22
N GLU A 339 4.68 34.58 -0.92
CA GLU A 339 5.19 35.84 -0.33
C GLU A 339 6.44 36.37 -1.06
N ILE A 340 7.30 35.48 -1.53
CA ILE A 340 8.54 35.83 -2.26
C ILE A 340 8.38 35.75 -3.79
N GLY A 341 7.15 35.59 -4.28
CA GLY A 341 6.83 35.57 -5.72
C GLY A 341 7.21 34.28 -6.44
N ILE A 342 7.38 33.16 -5.73
CA ILE A 342 7.57 31.84 -6.34
C ILE A 342 6.21 31.15 -6.47
N GLU A 343 5.80 30.90 -7.71
CA GLU A 343 4.56 30.19 -8.02
C GLU A 343 4.62 28.73 -7.57
N SER A 344 3.50 28.22 -7.03
CA SER A 344 3.34 26.81 -6.68
C SER A 344 1.88 26.37 -6.81
N TYR A 345 1.67 25.07 -7.07
CA TYR A 345 0.34 24.46 -7.19
C TYR A 345 0.18 23.35 -6.16
N HIS A 346 -0.93 23.33 -5.44
CA HIS A 346 -1.31 22.16 -4.65
C HIS A 346 -1.54 20.97 -5.58
N VAL A 347 -1.10 19.79 -5.15
CA VAL A 347 -1.17 18.57 -5.94
C VAL A 347 -1.86 17.49 -5.13
N LEU A 348 -2.96 16.97 -5.65
CA LEU A 348 -3.62 15.80 -5.08
C LEU A 348 -3.00 14.53 -5.65
N VAL A 349 -2.63 13.60 -4.77
CA VAL A 349 -1.96 12.35 -5.13
C VAL A 349 -2.55 11.17 -4.37
N GLU A 350 -2.60 10.02 -5.04
CA GLU A 350 -2.90 8.74 -4.41
C GLU A 350 -1.59 8.09 -3.98
N ALA A 351 -1.29 8.25 -2.70
CA ALA A 351 -0.08 7.79 -2.05
C ALA A 351 -0.23 6.39 -1.44
N GLY A 352 0.90 5.73 -1.20
CA GLY A 352 1.00 4.39 -0.64
C GLY A 352 1.60 3.38 -1.62
N ASP A 353 1.82 2.15 -1.17
CA ASP A 353 2.60 1.16 -1.92
C ASP A 353 2.04 0.82 -3.31
N GLU A 354 0.72 0.90 -3.49
CA GLU A 354 0.04 0.62 -4.75
C GLU A 354 -1.01 1.70 -5.07
N VAL A 355 -1.15 2.03 -6.35
CA VAL A 355 -2.28 2.82 -6.84
C VAL A 355 -3.52 1.92 -6.88
N ARG A 356 -4.54 2.20 -6.08
CA ARG A 356 -5.79 1.42 -6.07
C ARG A 356 -6.76 1.92 -7.13
N MET A 357 -6.79 3.23 -7.38
CA MET A 357 -7.67 3.87 -8.34
C MET A 357 -6.87 4.62 -9.41
N PRO A 358 -6.43 3.96 -10.49
CA PRO A 358 -5.76 4.63 -11.59
C PRO A 358 -6.57 5.81 -12.11
N LYS A 359 -5.89 6.91 -12.45
CA LYS A 359 -6.54 8.11 -12.99
C LYS A 359 -6.59 8.02 -14.51
N SER A 360 -7.68 8.50 -15.07
CA SER A 360 -7.91 8.55 -16.52
C SER A 360 -8.52 9.89 -16.89
N GLU A 361 -8.19 10.43 -18.05
CA GLU A 361 -8.74 11.70 -18.56
C GLU A 361 -10.27 11.71 -18.64
N GLU A 362 -10.88 10.54 -18.90
CA GLU A 362 -12.32 10.40 -19.18
C GLU A 362 -13.20 10.39 -17.93
N PHE A 363 -12.64 10.14 -16.74
CA PHE A 363 -13.41 9.95 -15.51
C PHE A 363 -12.74 10.62 -14.32
N ALA A 364 -13.25 11.81 -13.97
CA ALA A 364 -12.82 12.53 -12.80
C ALA A 364 -13.33 11.85 -11.52
N ASN A 365 -12.39 11.46 -10.68
CA ASN A 365 -12.68 10.82 -9.42
C ASN A 365 -11.88 11.42 -8.26
N PRO A 366 -12.52 11.62 -7.09
CA PRO A 366 -11.88 12.22 -5.91
C PRO A 366 -10.95 11.27 -5.13
N TYR A 367 -10.56 10.11 -5.67
CA TYR A 367 -9.75 9.12 -4.93
C TYR A 367 -8.29 9.52 -4.82
N PHE A 368 -8.03 10.58 -4.07
CA PHE A 368 -6.72 10.96 -3.57
C PHE A 368 -6.73 10.81 -2.06
N ASN A 369 -5.57 10.51 -1.47
CA ASN A 369 -5.43 10.34 -0.03
C ASN A 369 -4.32 11.22 0.57
N HIS A 370 -3.63 12.00 -0.27
CA HIS A 370 -2.52 12.85 0.15
C HIS A 370 -2.43 14.11 -0.71
N MET A 371 -1.74 15.13 -0.19
CA MET A 371 -1.47 16.39 -0.87
C MET A 371 0.01 16.75 -0.75
N ILE A 372 0.60 17.13 -1.88
CA ILE A 372 1.97 17.66 -1.99
C ILE A 372 1.94 19.01 -2.72
N LEU A 373 3.10 19.62 -2.95
CA LEU A 373 3.21 20.88 -3.66
C LEU A 373 4.09 20.75 -4.91
N TYR A 374 3.71 21.37 -6.02
CA TYR A 374 4.52 21.47 -7.23
C TYR A 374 5.00 22.91 -7.43
N VAL A 375 6.26 23.08 -7.80
CA VAL A 375 6.90 24.39 -8.03
C VAL A 375 7.37 24.43 -9.49
N PRO A 376 6.60 25.06 -10.41
CA PRO A 376 6.90 25.06 -11.84
C PRO A 376 8.27 25.62 -12.21
N ALA A 377 8.77 26.61 -11.47
CA ALA A 377 10.03 27.28 -11.77
C ALA A 377 11.28 26.37 -11.68
N GLU A 378 11.19 25.26 -10.93
CA GLU A 378 12.25 24.27 -10.77
C GLU A 378 11.82 22.87 -11.29
N ASP A 379 10.62 22.76 -11.86
CA ASP A 379 9.97 21.47 -12.21
C ASP A 379 10.07 20.44 -11.07
N MET A 380 9.73 20.87 -9.85
CA MET A 380 10.00 20.12 -8.63
C MET A 380 8.75 19.92 -7.79
N TYR A 381 8.63 18.74 -7.16
CA TYR A 381 7.61 18.44 -6.18
C TYR A 381 8.19 18.45 -4.75
N LEU A 382 7.41 18.92 -3.78
CA LEU A 382 7.77 19.01 -2.37
C LEU A 382 6.84 18.13 -1.53
N GLU A 383 7.42 17.15 -0.83
CA GLU A 383 6.72 16.36 0.20
C GLU A 383 6.66 17.17 1.51
N CYS A 384 5.61 17.96 1.68
CA CYS A 384 5.48 18.88 2.81
C CYS A 384 5.15 18.21 4.16
N THR A 385 4.96 16.90 4.20
CA THR A 385 4.66 16.17 5.44
C THR A 385 5.85 15.44 6.05
N SER A 386 6.98 15.36 5.33
CA SER A 386 8.21 14.79 5.89
C SER A 386 9.00 15.81 6.69
N SER A 387 9.44 15.41 7.88
CA SER A 387 10.32 16.20 8.76
C SER A 387 11.80 16.13 8.38
N ASN A 388 12.21 15.20 7.51
CA ASN A 388 13.62 14.90 7.28
C ASN A 388 14.00 14.58 5.82
N ASN A 389 13.04 14.57 4.89
CA ASN A 389 13.32 14.36 3.48
C ASN A 389 14.17 15.51 2.93
N PRO A 390 15.05 15.23 1.94
CA PRO A 390 15.68 16.27 1.13
C PRO A 390 14.64 17.08 0.34
N THR A 391 14.95 18.34 0.06
CA THR A 391 14.14 19.18 -0.84
C THR A 391 14.04 18.53 -2.22
N GLY A 392 12.84 18.46 -2.79
CA GLY A 392 12.60 17.86 -4.10
C GLY A 392 12.47 16.34 -4.11
N TYR A 393 12.52 15.68 -2.95
CA TYR A 393 12.43 14.22 -2.84
C TYR A 393 11.07 13.76 -2.32
N LEU A 394 10.42 12.87 -3.07
CA LEU A 394 9.10 12.30 -2.77
C LEU A 394 9.15 10.89 -2.14
N GLY A 395 10.14 10.08 -2.54
CA GLY A 395 10.22 8.67 -2.19
C GLY A 395 9.14 7.79 -2.84
N SER A 396 9.12 6.50 -2.50
CA SER A 396 8.21 5.52 -3.10
C SER A 396 6.72 5.77 -2.80
N PHE A 397 6.45 6.58 -1.78
CA PHE A 397 5.10 6.90 -1.32
C PHE A 397 4.27 7.65 -2.37
N THR A 398 4.89 8.54 -3.15
CA THR A 398 4.21 9.43 -4.11
C THR A 398 4.88 9.56 -5.48
N GLU A 399 6.07 8.96 -5.70
CA GLU A 399 6.68 8.96 -7.04
C GLU A 399 5.90 8.12 -8.07
N GLY A 400 6.01 8.48 -9.36
CA GLY A 400 5.43 7.70 -10.44
C GLY A 400 3.91 7.59 -10.40
N ARG A 401 3.24 8.66 -10.00
CA ARG A 401 1.78 8.74 -9.88
C ARG A 401 1.22 9.73 -10.90
N THR A 402 0.06 9.40 -11.44
CA THR A 402 -0.82 10.39 -12.06
C THR A 402 -1.45 11.23 -10.95
N VAL A 403 -1.28 12.53 -11.02
CA VAL A 403 -1.72 13.50 -10.00
C VAL A 403 -2.60 14.58 -10.59
N LEU A 404 -3.36 15.26 -9.72
CA LEU A 404 -4.14 16.43 -10.10
C LEU A 404 -3.45 17.70 -9.58
N HIS A 405 -2.91 18.50 -10.49
CA HIS A 405 -2.49 19.87 -10.19
C HIS A 405 -3.72 20.76 -10.05
N VAL A 406 -3.81 21.49 -8.93
CA VAL A 406 -4.81 22.54 -8.72
C VAL A 406 -4.21 23.86 -9.20
N THR A 407 -4.37 24.13 -10.49
CA THR A 407 -3.88 25.34 -11.17
C THR A 407 -4.92 26.47 -11.07
N PRO A 408 -4.58 27.76 -11.29
CA PRO A 408 -5.56 28.86 -11.30
C PRO A 408 -6.74 28.66 -12.27
N GLU A 409 -6.55 27.96 -13.39
CA GLU A 409 -7.59 27.67 -14.39
C GLU A 409 -8.49 26.47 -14.00
N GLY A 410 -8.10 25.70 -12.99
CA GLY A 410 -8.78 24.51 -12.50
C GLY A 410 -7.85 23.30 -12.39
N GLY A 411 -8.42 22.10 -12.38
CA GLY A 411 -7.65 20.87 -12.24
C GLY A 411 -7.03 20.39 -13.56
N ARG A 412 -5.78 19.93 -13.50
CA ARG A 412 -5.05 19.35 -14.63
C ARG A 412 -4.31 18.09 -14.21
N LEU A 413 -4.49 16.99 -14.95
CA LEU A 413 -3.70 15.78 -14.72
C LEU A 413 -2.25 15.97 -15.16
N ALA A 414 -1.34 15.40 -14.39
CA ALA A 414 0.09 15.35 -14.66
C ALA A 414 0.69 14.03 -14.16
N GLU A 415 1.87 13.67 -14.66
CA GLU A 415 2.63 12.52 -14.19
C GLU A 415 3.81 12.99 -13.34
N ILE A 416 3.96 12.40 -12.16
CA ILE A 416 5.19 12.54 -11.38
C ILE A 416 6.24 11.59 -11.97
N PRO A 417 7.45 12.07 -12.30
CA PRO A 417 8.50 11.18 -12.79
C PRO A 417 8.87 10.14 -11.72
N ARG A 418 9.29 8.95 -12.17
CA ARG A 418 9.86 7.93 -11.28
C ARG A 418 11.35 8.18 -11.10
N THR A 419 11.87 7.83 -9.92
CA THR A 419 13.32 7.76 -9.73
C THR A 419 13.93 6.78 -10.73
N SER A 420 14.97 7.22 -11.43
CA SER A 420 15.62 6.38 -12.44
C SER A 420 16.41 5.24 -11.79
N PRO A 421 16.67 4.13 -12.50
CA PRO A 421 17.48 3.05 -11.95
C PRO A 421 18.96 3.43 -11.77
N ALA A 422 19.41 4.63 -12.14
CA ALA A 422 20.75 5.12 -11.79
C ALA A 422 20.77 5.86 -10.43
N GLU A 423 19.61 6.33 -9.99
CA GLU A 423 19.41 7.11 -8.77
C GLU A 423 18.74 6.30 -7.67
N ASN A 424 18.28 5.08 -7.97
CA ASN A 424 17.61 4.20 -7.03
C ASN A 424 18.37 2.87 -6.89
N GLY A 425 19.03 2.63 -5.78
CA GLY A 425 19.81 1.41 -5.61
C GLY A 425 20.86 1.46 -4.53
N GLN A 426 21.85 0.57 -4.62
CA GLN A 426 22.92 0.51 -3.62
C GLN A 426 24.27 0.10 -4.20
N LEU A 427 25.32 0.59 -3.55
CA LEU A 427 26.71 0.19 -3.76
C LEU A 427 27.24 -0.45 -2.48
N GLN A 428 27.49 -1.75 -2.53
CA GLN A 428 27.87 -2.54 -1.38
C GLN A 428 29.30 -3.08 -1.53
N THR A 429 30.11 -2.99 -0.48
CA THR A 429 31.45 -3.56 -0.40
C THR A 429 31.62 -4.39 0.87
N LEU A 430 32.05 -5.64 0.71
CA LEU A 430 32.36 -6.55 1.81
C LEU A 430 33.83 -6.93 1.74
N ALA A 431 34.56 -6.77 2.86
CA ALA A 431 35.84 -7.42 3.07
C ALA A 431 35.66 -8.55 4.08
N VAL A 432 35.92 -9.79 3.64
CA VAL A 432 35.74 -11.01 4.43
C VAL A 432 37.07 -11.70 4.60
N THR A 433 37.51 -11.89 5.84
CA THR A 433 38.66 -12.75 6.15
C THR A 433 38.15 -14.06 6.72
N VAL A 434 38.24 -15.13 5.94
CA VAL A 434 37.77 -16.46 6.36
C VAL A 434 38.83 -17.11 7.25
N LEU A 435 38.39 -17.67 8.38
CA LEU A 435 39.22 -18.33 9.39
C LEU A 435 39.29 -19.84 9.13
N GLU A 436 40.32 -20.50 9.68
CA GLU A 436 40.53 -21.94 9.48
C GLU A 436 39.39 -22.81 10.05
N ASP A 437 38.69 -22.32 11.08
CA ASP A 437 37.54 -22.99 11.70
C ASP A 437 36.22 -22.79 10.93
N GLY A 438 36.24 -22.03 9.83
CA GLY A 438 35.05 -21.66 9.05
C GLY A 438 34.31 -20.42 9.56
N GLY A 439 34.81 -19.77 10.60
CA GLY A 439 34.40 -18.41 10.97
C GLY A 439 34.88 -17.36 9.97
N ALA A 440 34.49 -16.11 10.15
CA ALA A 440 35.03 -14.99 9.38
C ALA A 440 35.00 -13.67 10.16
N GLU A 441 35.94 -12.78 9.84
CA GLU A 441 35.84 -11.36 10.16
C GLU A 441 35.27 -10.62 8.95
N LEU A 442 34.23 -9.80 9.16
CA LEU A 442 33.51 -9.08 8.12
C LEU A 442 33.60 -7.58 8.39
N ASP A 443 34.08 -6.83 7.41
CA ASP A 443 33.94 -5.37 7.32
C ASP A 443 32.97 -5.04 6.16
N PHE A 444 31.86 -4.40 6.49
CA PHE A 444 30.74 -4.16 5.58
C PHE A 444 30.53 -2.66 5.38
N HIS A 445 30.53 -2.21 4.13
CA HIS A 445 30.19 -0.85 3.73
C HIS A 445 29.05 -0.90 2.72
N ASN A 446 28.07 -0.02 2.87
CA ASN A 446 27.02 0.14 1.87
C ASN A 446 26.63 1.62 1.74
N HIS A 447 26.34 2.04 0.52
CA HIS A 447 25.84 3.35 0.15
C HIS A 447 24.51 3.15 -0.59
N TYR A 448 23.43 3.66 0.02
CA TYR A 448 22.06 3.57 -0.46
C TYR A 448 21.66 4.87 -1.16
N PHE A 449 20.90 4.77 -2.24
CA PHE A 449 20.44 5.85 -3.09
C PHE A 449 18.94 5.75 -3.35
N GLY A 450 18.27 6.90 -3.52
CA GLY A 450 16.84 6.98 -3.82
C GLY A 450 16.01 6.25 -2.76
N THR A 451 14.92 5.60 -3.16
CA THR A 451 14.00 4.93 -2.22
C THR A 451 14.65 3.90 -1.27
N THR A 452 15.83 3.37 -1.60
CA THR A 452 16.54 2.44 -0.69
C THR A 452 17.10 3.12 0.56
N HIS A 453 17.34 4.45 0.54
CA HIS A 453 17.82 5.17 1.71
C HIS A 453 16.71 5.39 2.75
N ASP A 454 15.43 5.41 2.34
CA ASP A 454 14.29 5.84 3.17
C ASP A 454 14.24 5.08 4.49
N ARG A 455 14.42 3.76 4.41
CA ARG A 455 14.46 2.89 5.59
C ARG A 455 15.52 3.33 6.60
N TYR A 456 16.69 3.75 6.13
CA TYR A 456 17.80 4.14 6.99
C TYR A 456 17.66 5.56 7.53
N ARG A 457 17.10 6.47 6.72
CA ARG A 457 16.73 7.81 7.17
C ARG A 457 15.72 7.75 8.30
N ASN A 458 14.64 6.99 8.10
CA ASN A 458 13.60 6.80 9.11
C ASN A 458 14.15 6.09 10.34
N LEU A 459 14.98 5.06 10.17
CA LEU A 459 15.62 4.38 11.29
C LEU A 459 16.48 5.32 12.15
N GLN A 460 17.27 6.20 11.52
CA GLN A 460 18.12 7.14 12.24
C GLN A 460 17.31 8.19 13.00
N ASP A 461 16.20 8.65 12.42
CA ASP A 461 15.29 9.62 13.03
C ASP A 461 14.48 9.02 14.20
N GLU A 462 13.91 7.84 13.99
CA GLU A 462 13.07 7.15 14.99
C GLU A 462 13.88 6.54 16.14
N LEU A 463 15.07 5.99 15.85
CA LEU A 463 15.92 5.29 16.80
C LEU A 463 17.32 5.92 16.81
N PRO A 464 17.54 7.03 17.53
CA PRO A 464 18.86 7.68 17.58
C PRO A 464 19.93 6.87 18.32
N ASP A 465 19.55 5.90 19.17
CA ASP A 465 20.51 5.01 19.86
C ASP A 465 20.94 3.86 18.93
N GLN A 466 22.24 3.79 18.64
CA GLN A 466 22.83 2.78 17.76
C GLN A 466 22.55 1.32 18.18
N ARG A 467 22.42 1.03 19.48
CA ARG A 467 22.13 -0.34 19.94
C ARG A 467 20.70 -0.74 19.58
N GLU A 468 19.76 0.18 19.62
CA GLU A 468 18.40 -0.07 19.15
C GLU A 468 18.33 -0.19 17.63
N GLN A 469 19.11 0.61 16.89
CA GLN A 469 19.26 0.46 15.43
C GLN A 469 19.79 -0.93 15.06
N ILE A 470 20.88 -1.37 15.70
CA ILE A 470 21.46 -2.72 15.49
C ILE A 470 20.43 -3.80 15.80
N LYS A 471 19.71 -3.71 16.92
CA LYS A 471 18.66 -4.67 17.28
C LYS A 471 17.54 -4.72 16.24
N ALA A 472 17.08 -3.56 15.75
CA ALA A 472 16.03 -3.47 14.75
C ALA A 472 16.46 -4.11 13.41
N LEU A 473 17.66 -3.79 12.94
CA LEU A 473 18.22 -4.34 11.71
C LEU A 473 18.50 -5.86 11.83
N HIS A 474 18.98 -6.32 12.98
CA HIS A 474 19.22 -7.76 13.22
C HIS A 474 17.90 -8.56 13.27
N ARG A 475 16.86 -8.03 13.94
CA ARG A 475 15.54 -8.69 14.02
C ARG A 475 14.89 -8.92 12.66
N THR A 476 15.14 -8.02 11.71
CA THR A 476 14.65 -8.14 10.32
C THR A 476 15.56 -8.97 9.42
N GLY A 477 16.69 -9.46 9.93
CA GLY A 477 17.69 -10.19 9.16
C GLY A 477 18.51 -9.31 8.21
N THR A 478 18.43 -7.98 8.35
CA THR A 478 19.16 -7.03 7.49
C THR A 478 20.67 -7.10 7.73
N ILE A 479 21.07 -7.22 8.99
CA ILE A 479 22.47 -7.38 9.38
C ILE A 479 22.61 -8.66 10.24
N PRO A 480 23.77 -9.33 10.23
CA PRO A 480 24.06 -10.39 11.19
C PRO A 480 24.16 -9.81 12.61
N ASP A 481 24.39 -10.68 13.60
CA ASP A 481 24.70 -10.19 14.94
C ASP A 481 26.00 -9.36 14.90
N VAL A 482 25.89 -8.07 15.22
CA VAL A 482 27.02 -7.14 15.21
C VAL A 482 27.53 -7.01 16.63
N HIS A 483 28.67 -7.65 16.89
CA HIS A 483 29.40 -7.56 18.13
C HIS A 483 30.72 -6.81 17.88
N GLY A 484 30.87 -5.60 18.44
CA GLY A 484 32.09 -4.82 18.26
C GLY A 484 31.91 -3.34 18.57
N SER A 485 32.96 -2.56 18.31
CA SER A 485 32.99 -1.10 18.53
C SER A 485 32.70 -0.30 17.25
N THR A 486 32.41 -0.94 16.12
CA THR A 486 32.26 -0.26 14.82
C THR A 486 30.89 -0.54 14.23
N TYR A 487 30.03 0.47 14.35
CA TYR A 487 28.75 0.57 13.68
C TYR A 487 28.51 2.06 13.43
N GLU A 488 28.26 2.43 12.19
CA GLU A 488 27.97 3.79 11.78
C GLU A 488 26.87 3.77 10.73
N LEU A 489 25.75 4.41 11.07
CA LEU A 489 24.71 4.77 10.13
C LEU A 489 24.75 6.29 9.98
N SER A 490 24.89 6.76 8.75
CA SER A 490 24.84 8.20 8.42
C SER A 490 23.88 8.45 7.26
N VAL A 491 23.07 9.49 7.38
CA VAL A 491 22.15 9.95 6.34
C VAL A 491 22.64 11.29 5.81
N VAL A 492 22.54 11.51 4.50
CA VAL A 492 22.90 12.80 3.90
C VAL A 492 21.69 13.73 4.03
N PRO A 493 21.78 14.88 4.72
CA PRO A 493 20.60 15.75 4.93
C PRO A 493 19.96 16.25 3.63
N ASP A 494 20.80 16.62 2.66
CA ASP A 494 20.39 17.33 1.44
C ASP A 494 20.35 16.44 0.18
N ALA A 495 20.52 15.13 0.36
CA ALA A 495 20.47 14.17 -0.76
C ALA A 495 19.76 12.88 -0.34
N PRO A 496 19.10 12.18 -1.28
CA PRO A 496 18.46 10.90 -1.01
C PRO A 496 19.51 9.79 -0.89
N GLU A 497 20.35 9.87 0.14
CA GLU A 497 21.46 8.98 0.38
C GLU A 497 21.60 8.60 1.85
N ALA A 498 22.04 7.35 2.09
CA ALA A 498 22.45 6.87 3.40
C ALA A 498 23.65 5.93 3.29
N LYS A 499 24.47 5.84 4.33
CA LYS A 499 25.65 4.98 4.39
C LYS A 499 25.61 4.15 5.66
N LEU A 500 25.90 2.86 5.53
CA LEU A 500 26.01 1.92 6.64
C LEU A 500 27.39 1.27 6.63
N HIS A 501 28.09 1.38 7.76
CA HIS A 501 29.35 0.69 8.03
C HIS A 501 29.23 -0.12 9.31
N TYR A 502 29.67 -1.38 9.27
CA TYR A 502 29.90 -2.14 10.50
C TYR A 502 31.01 -3.17 10.35
N HIS A 503 31.62 -3.52 11.48
CA HIS A 503 32.56 -4.63 11.59
C HIS A 503 32.03 -5.68 12.56
N THR A 504 32.09 -6.96 12.20
CA THR A 504 31.67 -8.05 13.08
C THR A 504 32.43 -9.36 12.83
N LYS A 505 32.36 -10.26 13.82
CA LYS A 505 32.85 -11.64 13.71
C LYS A 505 31.69 -12.60 13.54
N LEU A 506 31.84 -13.49 12.57
CA LEU A 506 30.85 -14.49 12.22
C LEU A 506 31.38 -15.86 12.66
N ASN A 507 30.67 -16.50 13.59
CA ASN A 507 31.06 -17.84 14.07
C ASN A 507 30.90 -18.94 13.00
N LYS A 508 30.05 -18.71 12.00
CA LYS A 508 29.76 -19.66 10.92
C LYS A 508 29.58 -18.91 9.61
N TYR A 509 30.65 -18.80 8.84
CA TYR A 509 30.61 -18.22 7.50
C TYR A 509 30.75 -19.30 6.43
N ALA A 510 31.82 -20.07 6.51
CA ALA A 510 32.12 -21.18 5.61
C ALA A 510 31.82 -22.53 6.28
N ARG A 511 31.57 -23.56 5.46
CA ARG A 511 31.33 -24.93 5.92
C ARG A 511 32.54 -25.80 5.63
N SER A 512 33.15 -26.36 6.66
CA SER A 512 34.24 -27.34 6.53
C SER A 512 33.71 -28.77 6.39
N MET A 513 34.32 -29.57 5.53
CA MET A 513 34.03 -31.00 5.33
C MET A 513 35.32 -31.76 4.99
N GLY A 514 35.93 -32.39 6.00
CA GLY A 514 37.25 -33.00 5.87
C GLY A 514 38.30 -31.94 5.53
N LYS A 515 39.09 -32.19 4.47
CA LYS A 515 40.12 -31.26 3.99
C LYS A 515 39.61 -30.15 3.07
N ARG A 516 38.29 -30.00 2.92
CA ARG A 516 37.65 -29.01 2.05
C ARG A 516 36.84 -28.02 2.87
N MET A 517 36.75 -26.80 2.36
CA MET A 517 35.88 -25.75 2.89
C MET A 517 35.07 -25.12 1.75
N PHE A 518 33.78 -24.92 2.02
CA PHE A 518 32.80 -24.33 1.10
C PHE A 518 32.50 -22.92 1.57
N ILE A 519 32.93 -21.93 0.78
CA ILE A 519 32.86 -20.52 1.13
C ILE A 519 31.76 -19.87 0.27
N PRO A 520 30.64 -19.41 0.84
CA PRO A 520 29.63 -18.68 0.09
C PRO A 520 30.19 -17.33 -0.38
N VAL A 521 29.91 -16.94 -1.63
CA VAL A 521 30.41 -15.66 -2.18
C VAL A 521 29.47 -14.50 -1.84
N ASN A 522 28.17 -14.64 -2.12
CA ASN A 522 27.16 -13.61 -1.83
C ASN A 522 26.14 -14.10 -0.78
N LYS A 523 26.58 -14.20 0.48
CA LYS A 523 25.74 -14.75 1.57
C LYS A 523 24.57 -13.85 1.98
N TYR A 524 24.70 -12.53 1.84
CA TYR A 524 23.81 -11.54 2.47
C TYR A 524 22.92 -10.77 1.48
N SER A 525 23.13 -10.92 0.17
CA SER A 525 22.48 -10.07 -0.82
C SER A 525 21.96 -10.83 -2.04
N ALA A 526 21.62 -12.13 -1.86
CA ALA A 526 20.97 -12.92 -2.90
C ALA A 526 19.54 -12.41 -3.15
N TYR A 527 19.16 -12.26 -4.42
CA TYR A 527 17.82 -11.82 -4.78
C TYR A 527 16.78 -12.95 -4.69
N GLY A 528 15.52 -12.60 -4.43
CA GLY A 528 14.43 -13.58 -4.29
C GLY A 528 13.99 -14.19 -5.63
N VAL A 529 13.49 -15.43 -5.58
CA VAL A 529 12.90 -16.11 -6.76
C VAL A 529 11.38 -16.03 -6.69
N PRO A 530 10.69 -15.54 -7.74
CA PRO A 530 9.23 -15.56 -7.81
C PRO A 530 8.64 -16.97 -7.62
N GLU A 531 7.42 -17.02 -7.08
CA GLU A 531 6.70 -18.28 -6.85
C GLU A 531 6.52 -19.07 -8.15
N ARG A 532 6.54 -20.40 -8.09
CA ARG A 532 6.19 -21.22 -9.26
C ARG A 532 4.67 -21.29 -9.40
N LEU A 533 4.15 -20.85 -10.54
CA LEU A 533 2.73 -20.93 -10.86
C LEU A 533 2.51 -22.03 -11.91
N GLU A 534 1.41 -22.78 -11.80
CA GLU A 534 1.00 -23.71 -12.87
C GLU A 534 0.50 -22.98 -14.10
N LYS A 535 -0.17 -21.84 -13.89
CA LYS A 535 -0.68 -20.97 -14.95
C LYS A 535 -0.77 -19.53 -14.45
N ARG A 536 -0.17 -18.62 -15.20
CA ARG A 536 -0.35 -17.17 -15.05
C ARG A 536 -1.54 -16.72 -15.89
N ARG A 537 -2.44 -15.89 -15.33
CA ARG A 537 -3.61 -15.33 -16.03
C ARG A 537 -3.35 -13.92 -16.52
N THR A 538 -2.63 -13.13 -15.74
CA THR A 538 -2.42 -11.71 -16.02
C THR A 538 -1.02 -11.40 -16.51
N GLU A 539 -0.87 -10.27 -17.17
CA GLU A 539 0.43 -9.66 -17.42
C GLU A 539 1.25 -9.53 -16.13
N VAL A 540 2.58 -9.55 -16.26
CA VAL A 540 3.52 -9.32 -15.17
C VAL A 540 4.11 -7.94 -15.40
N ARG A 541 3.84 -7.01 -14.49
CA ARG A 541 4.32 -5.65 -14.61
C ARG A 541 4.96 -5.15 -13.33
N SER A 542 6.05 -4.45 -13.48
CA SER A 542 6.69 -3.70 -12.41
C SER A 542 7.08 -2.35 -12.95
N GLU A 543 6.71 -1.33 -12.19
CA GLU A 543 7.10 0.05 -12.44
C GLU A 543 8.35 0.44 -11.64
N GLU A 544 8.79 -0.44 -10.73
CA GLU A 544 10.00 -0.22 -9.94
C GLU A 544 11.26 -0.36 -10.79
N SER A 545 12.25 0.45 -10.46
CA SER A 545 13.58 0.40 -11.07
C SER A 545 14.63 0.49 -9.97
N ARG A 546 15.64 -0.40 -10.00
CA ARG A 546 16.67 -0.49 -8.96
C ARG A 546 17.98 -1.02 -9.52
N PHE A 547 19.10 -0.54 -9.00
CA PHE A 547 20.39 -1.20 -9.19
C PHE A 547 20.93 -1.74 -7.87
N TYR A 548 21.66 -2.85 -7.93
CA TYR A 548 22.58 -3.18 -6.85
C TYR A 548 23.91 -3.63 -7.44
N VAL A 549 24.96 -3.03 -6.89
CA VAL A 549 26.34 -3.40 -7.18
C VAL A 549 26.98 -3.91 -5.91
N ASP A 550 27.48 -5.14 -5.94
CA ASP A 550 28.19 -5.75 -4.82
C ASP A 550 29.63 -6.00 -5.19
N THR A 551 30.56 -5.61 -4.31
CA THR A 551 31.98 -5.98 -4.37
C THR A 551 32.32 -6.79 -3.14
N VAL A 552 32.57 -8.09 -3.29
CA VAL A 552 32.95 -8.97 -2.20
C VAL A 552 34.40 -9.38 -2.35
N ARG A 553 35.22 -9.03 -1.37
CA ARG A 553 36.64 -9.41 -1.28
C ARG A 553 36.82 -10.44 -0.19
N ILE A 554 37.21 -11.65 -0.56
CA ILE A 554 37.39 -12.78 0.36
C ILE A 554 38.89 -13.09 0.45
N THR A 555 39.45 -12.98 1.65
CA THR A 555 40.80 -13.48 1.98
C THR A 555 40.67 -14.90 2.52
N LEU A 556 41.34 -15.84 1.84
CA LEU A 556 41.33 -17.26 2.19
C LEU A 556 42.36 -17.58 3.29
N PRO A 557 42.13 -18.62 4.12
CA PRO A 557 43.13 -19.14 5.05
C PRO A 557 44.44 -19.49 4.33
N ASN A 558 45.58 -19.17 4.95
CA ASN A 558 46.90 -19.37 4.33
C ASN A 558 47.23 -20.84 4.03
N ASN A 559 46.65 -21.76 4.78
CA ASN A 559 46.79 -23.20 4.61
C ASN A 559 45.91 -23.78 3.49
N MET A 560 45.11 -22.98 2.80
CA MET A 560 44.18 -23.44 1.75
C MET A 560 44.58 -22.97 0.35
N GLU A 561 44.12 -23.73 -0.65
CA GLU A 561 44.18 -23.41 -2.08
C GLU A 561 42.82 -23.63 -2.74
N ILE A 562 42.53 -22.89 -3.81
CA ILE A 562 41.26 -22.99 -4.55
C ILE A 562 41.22 -24.33 -5.31
N GLU A 563 40.15 -25.10 -5.10
CA GLU A 563 39.86 -26.32 -5.85
C GLU A 563 38.81 -26.08 -6.93
N SER A 564 37.80 -25.25 -6.66
CA SER A 564 36.75 -24.89 -7.62
C SER A 564 36.24 -23.48 -7.37
N LEU A 565 36.17 -22.67 -8.44
CA LEU A 565 35.72 -21.28 -8.42
C LEU A 565 34.30 -21.09 -8.97
N GLY A 566 33.85 -22.00 -9.84
CA GLY A 566 32.70 -21.76 -10.72
C GLY A 566 33.06 -20.89 -11.93
N PRO A 567 32.07 -20.40 -12.69
CA PRO A 567 32.30 -19.59 -13.88
C PRO A 567 32.87 -18.21 -13.52
N GLU A 568 33.90 -17.79 -14.27
CA GLU A 568 34.57 -16.49 -14.10
C GLU A 568 33.66 -15.30 -14.40
N ARG A 569 32.70 -15.48 -15.33
CA ARG A 569 31.72 -14.48 -15.71
C ARG A 569 30.35 -15.12 -15.90
N ILE A 570 29.30 -14.46 -15.43
CA ILE A 570 27.91 -14.78 -15.73
C ILE A 570 27.22 -13.52 -16.23
N ASP A 571 26.56 -13.63 -17.37
CA ASP A 571 25.70 -12.59 -17.94
C ASP A 571 24.32 -13.19 -18.17
N LEU A 572 23.28 -12.57 -17.61
CA LEU A 572 21.87 -12.93 -17.83
C LEU A 572 21.10 -11.68 -18.25
N ASP A 573 20.28 -11.80 -19.29
CA ASP A 573 19.47 -10.71 -19.83
C ASP A 573 18.01 -11.12 -19.86
N HIS A 574 17.14 -10.19 -19.47
CA HIS A 574 15.70 -10.35 -19.51
C HIS A 574 15.01 -8.98 -19.70
N ALA A 575 13.75 -8.97 -20.11
CA ALA A 575 12.96 -7.73 -20.19
C ALA A 575 12.84 -7.01 -18.84
N ALA A 576 12.94 -7.76 -17.73
CA ALA A 576 12.86 -7.24 -16.37
C ALA A 576 14.19 -6.64 -15.87
N GLY A 577 15.30 -6.87 -16.57
CA GLY A 577 16.61 -6.42 -16.13
C GLY A 577 17.79 -7.26 -16.61
N GLU A 578 18.95 -6.94 -16.08
CA GLU A 578 20.22 -7.60 -16.38
C GLU A 578 20.93 -8.01 -15.10
N TYR A 579 21.57 -9.17 -15.14
CA TYR A 579 22.50 -9.64 -14.13
C TYR A 579 23.86 -9.84 -14.77
N ARG A 580 24.90 -9.32 -14.13
CA ARG A 580 26.29 -9.47 -14.52
C ARG A 580 27.09 -9.80 -13.28
N SER A 581 27.91 -10.85 -13.30
CA SER A 581 28.90 -11.06 -12.24
C SER A 581 30.23 -11.55 -12.78
N THR A 582 31.31 -11.12 -12.12
CA THR A 582 32.68 -11.53 -12.43
C THR A 582 33.38 -11.96 -11.15
N ILE A 583 34.31 -12.91 -11.27
CA ILE A 583 35.14 -13.37 -10.16
C ILE A 583 36.60 -13.43 -10.60
N ALA A 584 37.47 -12.81 -9.82
CA ALA A 584 38.91 -12.75 -10.08
C ALA A 584 39.69 -13.21 -8.85
N VAL A 585 40.82 -13.87 -9.06
CA VAL A 585 41.69 -14.37 -8.00
C VAL A 585 43.06 -13.71 -8.11
N LYS A 586 43.56 -13.16 -7.00
CA LYS A 586 44.91 -12.60 -6.89
C LYS A 586 45.57 -13.11 -5.61
N GLY A 587 46.48 -14.07 -5.75
CA GLY A 587 47.14 -14.70 -4.60
C GLY A 587 46.15 -15.51 -3.75
N ASN A 588 46.01 -15.18 -2.47
CA ASN A 588 45.03 -15.78 -1.55
C ASN A 588 43.73 -14.96 -1.42
N GLN A 589 43.54 -13.94 -2.27
CA GLN A 589 42.34 -13.12 -2.29
C GLN A 589 41.50 -13.40 -3.52
N LEU A 590 40.19 -13.37 -3.31
CA LEU A 590 39.16 -13.47 -4.33
C LEU A 590 38.34 -12.19 -4.31
N GLU A 591 38.12 -11.61 -5.48
CA GLU A 591 37.21 -10.48 -5.67
C GLU A 591 36.06 -10.92 -6.56
N TRP A 592 34.84 -10.73 -6.08
CA TRP A 592 33.62 -10.95 -6.82
C TRP A 592 32.87 -9.63 -6.96
N VAL A 593 32.52 -9.27 -8.19
CA VAL A 593 31.75 -8.07 -8.49
C VAL A 593 30.47 -8.48 -9.18
N ARG A 594 29.33 -7.96 -8.70
CA ARG A 594 28.00 -8.21 -9.25
C ARG A 594 27.28 -6.92 -9.56
N THR A 595 26.52 -6.92 -10.63
CA THR A 595 25.51 -5.91 -10.94
C THR A 595 24.20 -6.63 -11.24
N LEU A 596 23.14 -6.28 -10.52
CA LEU A 596 21.75 -6.60 -10.90
C LEU A 596 21.09 -5.26 -11.12
N LYS A 597 20.56 -5.05 -12.31
CA LYS A 597 19.81 -3.86 -12.66
C LYS A 597 18.42 -4.29 -13.06
N LEU A 598 17.43 -3.81 -12.32
CA LEU A 598 16.02 -4.02 -12.57
C LEU A 598 15.46 -2.75 -13.20
N VAL A 599 14.66 -2.92 -14.24
CA VAL A 599 14.05 -1.83 -15.00
C VAL A 599 12.54 -2.02 -15.04
N PRO A 600 11.77 -0.94 -15.28
CA PRO A 600 10.33 -1.08 -15.48
C PRO A 600 10.04 -2.00 -16.67
N PHE A 601 9.06 -2.87 -16.52
CA PHE A 601 8.67 -3.82 -17.57
C PHE A 601 7.18 -4.14 -17.49
N ASN A 602 6.61 -4.52 -18.63
CA ASN A 602 5.30 -5.16 -18.73
C ASN A 602 5.40 -6.29 -19.75
N ILE A 603 5.24 -7.53 -19.31
CA ILE A 603 5.31 -8.74 -20.15
C ILE A 603 4.01 -9.52 -20.08
N PRO A 604 3.61 -10.20 -21.17
CA PRO A 604 2.39 -11.00 -21.18
C PRO A 604 2.48 -12.20 -20.22
N ALA A 605 1.33 -12.72 -19.80
CA ALA A 605 1.22 -13.88 -18.90
C ALA A 605 2.03 -15.11 -19.39
N THR A 606 2.15 -15.27 -20.71
CA THR A 606 2.88 -16.37 -21.37
C THR A 606 4.40 -16.33 -21.14
N GLU A 607 4.95 -15.20 -20.68
CA GLU A 607 6.38 -15.02 -20.42
C GLU A 607 6.76 -15.18 -18.94
N TYR A 608 5.80 -15.54 -18.08
CA TYR A 608 6.04 -15.71 -16.63
C TYR A 608 7.16 -16.71 -16.32
N ASP A 609 7.22 -17.83 -17.05
CA ASP A 609 8.26 -18.83 -16.81
C ASP A 609 9.66 -18.31 -17.14
N SER A 610 9.80 -17.52 -18.21
CA SER A 610 11.06 -16.84 -18.57
C SER A 610 11.46 -15.83 -17.49
N TYR A 611 10.50 -15.01 -17.05
CA TYR A 611 10.70 -14.06 -15.96
C TYR A 611 11.19 -14.74 -14.69
N ARG A 612 10.55 -15.84 -14.30
CA ARG A 612 10.94 -16.60 -13.12
C ARG A 612 12.31 -17.26 -13.30
N GLU A 613 12.63 -17.80 -14.49
CA GLU A 613 13.92 -18.44 -14.75
C GLU A 613 15.08 -17.44 -14.64
N PHE A 614 14.91 -16.20 -15.11
CA PHE A 614 15.90 -15.13 -14.93
C PHE A 614 16.29 -14.95 -13.45
N PHE A 615 15.30 -14.83 -12.55
CA PHE A 615 15.56 -14.70 -11.11
C PHE A 615 16.09 -15.99 -10.48
N LEU A 616 15.66 -17.15 -10.98
CA LEU A 616 16.19 -18.43 -10.53
C LEU A 616 17.68 -18.57 -10.86
N ASP A 617 18.08 -18.17 -12.07
CA ASP A 617 19.49 -18.20 -12.50
C ASP A 617 20.33 -17.14 -11.79
N ALA A 618 19.79 -15.94 -11.55
CA ALA A 618 20.43 -14.94 -10.70
C ALA A 618 20.63 -15.46 -9.26
N ALA A 619 19.61 -16.09 -8.66
CA ALA A 619 19.71 -16.68 -7.33
C ALA A 619 20.72 -17.85 -7.26
N LYS A 620 20.80 -18.70 -8.30
CA LYS A 620 21.85 -19.73 -8.41
C LYS A 620 23.24 -19.09 -8.50
N ALA A 621 23.38 -18.01 -9.27
CA ALA A 621 24.64 -17.29 -9.44
C ALA A 621 25.11 -16.62 -8.14
N ASP A 622 24.20 -16.04 -7.37
CA ASP A 622 24.46 -15.44 -6.05
C ASP A 622 24.75 -16.51 -4.98
N GLY A 623 24.01 -17.62 -5.00
CA GLY A 623 24.15 -18.75 -4.08
C GLY A 623 25.40 -19.60 -4.29
N ARG A 624 26.31 -19.19 -5.20
CA ARG A 624 27.53 -19.96 -5.49
C ARG A 624 28.45 -20.07 -4.28
N GLN A 625 29.17 -21.19 -4.23
CA GLN A 625 30.20 -21.43 -3.24
C GLN A 625 31.54 -21.71 -3.93
N VAL A 626 32.60 -21.10 -3.41
CA VAL A 626 33.97 -21.42 -3.77
C VAL A 626 34.40 -22.60 -2.90
N VAL A 627 34.99 -23.61 -3.53
CA VAL A 627 35.54 -24.77 -2.83
C VAL A 627 37.04 -24.58 -2.73
N VAL A 628 37.55 -24.59 -1.51
CA VAL A 628 38.98 -24.58 -1.21
C VAL A 628 39.36 -25.87 -0.49
N LYS A 629 40.62 -26.26 -0.59
CA LYS A 629 41.17 -27.44 0.08
C LYS A 629 42.48 -27.12 0.77
N GLU A 630 42.83 -27.90 1.78
CA GLU A 630 44.15 -27.83 2.42
C GLU A 630 45.27 -28.01 1.39
N ARG A 631 46.27 -27.13 1.44
CA ARG A 631 47.50 -27.27 0.66
C ARG A 631 48.18 -28.58 1.05
N ARG A 632 48.67 -29.32 0.06
CA ARG A 632 49.54 -30.47 0.33
C ARG A 632 50.88 -29.94 0.85
N THR A 633 51.13 -30.11 2.14
CA THR A 633 52.50 -30.04 2.67
C THR A 633 53.29 -31.19 2.04
N LYS A 634 54.39 -30.84 1.35
CA LYS A 634 55.32 -31.82 0.79
C LYS A 634 56.10 -32.54 1.88
#